data_AF-A0A536HD62-F1
#
_entry.id   AF-A0A536HD62-F1
#
_cell.length_a   1.000
_cell.length_b   1.000
_cell.length_c   1.000
_cell.angle_alpha   90.00
_cell.angle_beta   90.00
_cell.angle_gamma   90.00
#
_symmetry.space_group_name_H-M   'P 1'
#
loop_
_entity.id
_entity.type
_entity.pdbx_description
1 polymer ?
#
loop_
_entity_poly.entity_id
_entity_poly.type
_entity_poly.pdbx_seq_one_letter_code
_entity_poly.pdbx_strand_id
1 'polypeptide(L)'
;MIALVFYGPFWIGHSIYDIQLSFTTPPSALFAENSILRAILVWGHDHRLPADTMGSILIQIFSIRKIWDDINIAILGIMCIVGAIWMWHAPSIRTFTLAALAALGALLIVTPWFFDWYITWLIGLAAVSLPLSHSRVGRALLAFTLTFSASAFLTYLFKDGYPPFGIWTGLVCLTTIVPPLLAFLIAFITWHHTASKTTFERRSRK
;
A
#
# COMPACT_ATOMS: atom_id res chain seq x y z
N MET A 1 -4.02 15.12 -15.91
CA MET A 1 -4.00 14.40 -17.21
C MET A 1 -2.86 13.37 -17.31
N ILE A 2 -1.65 13.65 -16.82
CA ILE A 2 -0.53 12.67 -16.82
C ILE A 2 -0.87 11.38 -16.03
N ALA A 3 -1.64 11.49 -14.94
CA ALA A 3 -2.11 10.34 -14.15
C ALA A 3 -2.97 9.34 -14.94
N LEU A 4 -3.75 9.79 -15.95
CA LEU A 4 -4.57 8.92 -16.79
C LEU A 4 -3.71 8.11 -17.78
N VAL A 5 -2.55 8.64 -18.20
CA VAL A 5 -1.63 7.95 -19.11
C VAL A 5 -0.98 6.76 -18.42
N PHE A 6 -0.59 6.89 -17.14
CA PHE A 6 -0.13 5.76 -16.32
C PHE A 6 -1.24 4.77 -15.98
N TYR A 7 -2.51 5.15 -16.19
CA TYR A 7 -3.68 4.29 -16.02
C TYR A 7 -4.06 3.52 -17.28
N GLY A 8 -3.59 3.97 -18.45
CA GLY A 8 -3.88 3.38 -19.75
C GLY A 8 -3.70 1.85 -19.81
N PRO A 9 -2.66 1.27 -19.18
CA PRO A 9 -2.49 -0.17 -19.23
C PRO A 9 -3.52 -0.96 -18.40
N PHE A 10 -4.15 -0.38 -17.37
CA PHE A 10 -5.28 -1.01 -16.66
C PHE A 10 -6.59 -0.99 -17.44
N TRP A 11 -6.65 -0.25 -18.54
CA TRP A 11 -7.82 -0.22 -19.42
C TRP A 11 -7.70 -1.26 -20.54
N ILE A 12 -6.52 -1.86 -20.72
CA ILE A 12 -6.28 -2.88 -21.74
C ILE A 12 -7.05 -4.14 -21.33
N GLY A 13 -8.06 -4.51 -22.13
CA GLY A 13 -8.90 -5.69 -21.89
C GLY A 13 -10.15 -5.45 -21.03
N HIS A 14 -10.44 -4.21 -20.62
CA HIS A 14 -11.64 -3.86 -19.85
C HIS A 14 -12.56 -2.91 -20.64
N SER A 15 -13.87 -3.04 -20.46
CA SER A 15 -14.84 -2.13 -21.08
C SER A 15 -14.90 -0.78 -20.34
N ILE A 16 -15.39 0.27 -21.01
CA ILE A 16 -15.63 1.58 -20.37
C ILE A 16 -16.58 1.45 -19.17
N TYR A 17 -17.53 0.53 -19.26
CA TYR A 17 -18.45 0.21 -18.17
C TYR A 17 -17.71 -0.37 -16.96
N ASP A 18 -16.81 -1.34 -17.17
CA ASP A 18 -16.00 -1.93 -16.08
C ASP A 18 -15.10 -0.90 -15.41
N ILE A 19 -14.54 0.02 -16.20
CA ILE A 19 -13.74 1.13 -15.70
C ILE A 19 -14.59 2.02 -14.79
N GLN A 20 -15.78 2.44 -15.22
CA GLN A 20 -16.68 3.26 -14.40
C GLN A 20 -17.12 2.53 -13.13
N LEU A 21 -17.45 1.24 -13.27
CA LEU A 21 -17.87 0.39 -12.16
C LEU A 21 -16.74 0.20 -11.13
N SER A 22 -15.47 0.20 -11.56
CA SER A 22 -14.31 0.13 -10.65
C SER A 22 -14.18 1.33 -9.71
N PHE A 23 -14.74 2.50 -10.07
CA PHE A 23 -14.74 3.68 -9.21
C PHE A 23 -15.90 3.70 -8.22
N THR A 24 -16.99 2.97 -8.50
CA THR A 24 -18.24 3.04 -7.73
C THR A 24 -18.53 1.80 -6.90
N THR A 25 -17.86 0.68 -7.18
CA THR A 25 -18.08 -0.58 -6.46
C THR A 25 -17.21 -0.62 -5.20
N PRO A 26 -17.80 -0.64 -3.99
CA PRO A 26 -17.03 -0.80 -2.77
C PRO A 26 -16.32 -2.16 -2.83
N PRO A 27 -15.01 -2.19 -2.64
CA PRO A 27 -14.24 -3.39 -2.87
C PRO A 27 -14.50 -4.39 -1.76
N SER A 28 -15.10 -5.51 -2.11
CA SER A 28 -15.18 -6.68 -1.26
C SER A 28 -14.92 -7.91 -2.12
N ALA A 29 -13.93 -8.70 -1.75
CA ALA A 29 -13.70 -10.02 -2.34
C ALA A 29 -14.20 -11.05 -1.34
N LEU A 30 -14.83 -12.13 -1.78
CA LEU A 30 -15.02 -13.30 -0.91
C LEU A 30 -13.74 -14.15 -0.79
N PHE A 31 -12.76 -13.91 -1.65
CA PHE A 31 -11.51 -14.67 -1.73
C PHE A 31 -10.29 -13.83 -1.35
N ALA A 32 -9.22 -14.49 -0.94
CA ALA A 32 -7.94 -13.85 -0.67
C ALA A 32 -7.18 -13.69 -2.00
N GLU A 33 -6.94 -12.45 -2.41
CA GLU A 33 -6.28 -12.11 -3.68
C GLU A 33 -5.05 -11.26 -3.40
N ASN A 34 -3.90 -11.59 -4.00
CA ASN A 34 -2.63 -10.84 -3.91
C ASN A 34 -2.28 -10.31 -2.50
N SER A 35 -2.63 -11.05 -1.46
CA SER A 35 -2.55 -10.63 -0.05
C SER A 35 -1.69 -11.56 0.79
N ILE A 36 -1.34 -11.12 1.99
CA ILE A 36 -0.60 -11.95 2.96
C ILE A 36 -1.41 -13.21 3.30
N LEU A 37 -2.73 -13.09 3.46
CA LEU A 37 -3.61 -14.24 3.69
C LEU A 37 -3.50 -15.27 2.57
N ARG A 38 -3.51 -14.84 1.30
CA ARG A 38 -3.36 -15.74 0.15
C ARG A 38 -1.99 -16.43 0.14
N ALA A 39 -0.92 -15.70 0.45
CA ALA A 39 0.42 -16.27 0.56
C ALA A 39 0.51 -17.34 1.67
N ILE A 40 -0.11 -17.10 2.83
CA ILE A 40 -0.14 -18.04 3.95
C ILE A 40 -0.95 -19.30 3.60
N LEU A 41 -2.11 -19.15 2.95
CA LEU A 41 -2.94 -20.29 2.53
C LEU A 41 -2.21 -21.19 1.54
N VAL A 42 -1.55 -20.61 0.53
CA VAL A 42 -0.76 -21.35 -0.46
C VAL A 42 0.43 -22.02 0.21
N TRP A 43 1.16 -21.30 1.07
CA TRP A 43 2.29 -21.86 1.79
C TRP A 43 1.90 -23.05 2.68
N GLY A 44 0.81 -22.93 3.45
CA GLY A 44 0.33 -24.00 4.33
C GLY A 44 -0.20 -25.22 3.56
N HIS A 45 -0.74 -25.01 2.36
CA HIS A 45 -1.12 -26.11 1.47
C HIS A 45 0.10 -26.87 0.94
N ASP A 46 1.11 -26.13 0.47
CA ASP A 46 2.28 -26.71 -0.20
C ASP A 46 3.29 -27.30 0.81
N HIS A 47 3.35 -26.76 2.03
CA HIS A 47 4.26 -27.19 3.08
C HIS A 47 3.46 -27.70 4.28
N ARG A 48 3.23 -29.02 4.30
CA ARG A 48 2.64 -29.69 5.47
C ARG A 48 3.63 -29.67 6.62
N LEU A 49 3.51 -28.67 7.49
CA LEU A 49 4.28 -28.61 8.73
C LEU A 49 3.79 -29.70 9.70
N PRO A 50 4.68 -30.25 10.55
CA PRO A 50 4.28 -31.15 11.60
C PRO A 50 3.25 -30.47 12.52
N ALA A 51 2.24 -31.23 12.93
CA ALA A 51 1.27 -30.78 13.92
C ALA A 51 2.00 -30.33 15.20
N ASP A 52 1.45 -29.32 15.87
CA ASP A 52 1.95 -28.76 17.13
C ASP A 52 3.27 -27.99 17.08
N THR A 53 3.77 -27.68 15.88
CA THR A 53 4.87 -26.71 15.74
C THR A 53 4.33 -25.28 15.84
N MET A 54 5.13 -24.35 16.39
CA MET A 54 4.75 -22.93 16.44
C MET A 54 4.40 -22.40 15.03
N GLY A 55 5.11 -22.87 14.00
CA GLY A 55 4.82 -22.54 12.61
C GLY A 55 3.44 -23.01 12.14
N SER A 56 3.03 -24.25 12.47
CA SER A 56 1.71 -24.76 12.08
C SER A 56 0.59 -24.02 12.82
N ILE A 57 0.79 -23.68 14.09
CA ILE A 57 -0.18 -22.90 14.88
C ILE A 57 -0.36 -21.50 14.29
N LEU A 58 0.74 -20.81 13.97
CA LEU A 58 0.68 -19.47 13.36
C LEU A 58 0.02 -19.50 11.98
N ILE A 59 0.36 -20.47 11.13
CA ILE A 59 -0.31 -20.63 9.82
C ILE A 59 -1.79 -20.88 10.03
N GLN A 60 -2.20 -21.73 10.97
CA GLN A 60 -3.60 -22.02 11.21
C GLN A 60 -4.37 -20.78 11.67
N ILE A 61 -3.80 -19.97 12.57
CA ILE A 61 -4.37 -18.70 13.01
C ILE A 61 -4.48 -17.74 11.81
N PHE A 62 -3.36 -17.41 11.15
CA PHE A 62 -3.34 -16.43 10.07
C PHE A 62 -3.97 -16.90 8.75
N SER A 63 -4.36 -18.17 8.64
CA SER A 63 -5.19 -18.66 7.54
C SER A 63 -6.67 -18.28 7.72
N ILE A 64 -7.08 -17.84 8.91
CA ILE A 64 -8.45 -17.45 9.20
C ILE A 64 -8.67 -16.02 8.70
N ARG A 65 -9.53 -15.87 7.68
CA ARG A 65 -9.89 -14.57 7.11
C ARG A 65 -10.43 -13.57 8.14
N LYS A 66 -11.26 -14.04 9.07
CA LYS A 66 -11.82 -13.19 10.13
C LYS A 66 -10.75 -12.45 10.93
N ILE A 67 -9.59 -13.07 11.16
CA ILE A 67 -8.49 -12.43 11.87
C ILE A 67 -7.95 -11.23 11.08
N TRP A 68 -7.83 -11.35 9.76
CA TRP A 68 -7.43 -10.24 8.90
C TRP A 68 -8.49 -9.13 8.83
N ASP A 69 -9.77 -9.49 8.82
CA ASP A 69 -10.86 -8.51 8.88
C ASP A 69 -10.83 -7.73 10.22
N ASP A 70 -10.61 -8.43 11.35
CA ASP A 70 -10.49 -7.81 12.67
C ASP A 70 -9.23 -6.91 12.76
N ILE A 71 -8.10 -7.34 12.19
CA ILE A 71 -6.87 -6.53 12.08
C ILE A 71 -7.13 -5.27 11.23
N ASN A 72 -7.79 -5.40 10.08
CA ASN A 72 -8.15 -4.29 9.20
C ASN A 72 -8.98 -3.25 9.95
N ILE A 73 -10.03 -3.68 10.65
CA ILE A 73 -10.91 -2.79 11.42
C ILE A 73 -10.11 -2.08 12.52
N ALA A 74 -9.26 -2.82 13.25
CA ALA A 74 -8.44 -2.25 14.31
C ALA A 74 -7.47 -1.19 13.77
N ILE A 75 -6.76 -1.49 12.68
CA ILE A 75 -5.79 -0.58 12.06
C ILE A 75 -6.47 0.66 11.51
N LEU A 76 -7.60 0.51 10.81
CA LEU A 76 -8.37 1.65 10.33
C LEU A 76 -8.88 2.51 11.49
N GLY A 77 -9.39 1.89 12.56
CA GLY A 77 -9.82 2.60 13.76
C GLY A 77 -8.70 3.44 14.37
N ILE A 78 -7.51 2.85 14.53
CA ILE A 78 -6.32 3.55 15.04
C ILE A 78 -5.94 4.70 14.11
N MET A 79 -5.89 4.48 12.80
CA MET A 79 -5.53 5.52 11.82
C MET A 79 -6.54 6.67 11.81
N CYS A 80 -7.83 6.37 11.95
CA CYS A 80 -8.88 7.38 12.07
C CYS A 80 -8.74 8.20 13.36
N ILE A 81 -8.45 7.57 14.50
CA ILE A 81 -8.22 8.27 15.77
C ILE A 81 -6.99 9.18 15.67
N VAL A 82 -5.87 8.66 15.15
CA VAL A 82 -4.64 9.45 14.94
C VAL A 82 -4.90 10.62 13.99
N GLY A 83 -5.61 10.37 12.88
CA GLY A 83 -6.00 11.40 11.92
C GLY A 83 -6.90 12.47 12.55
N ALA A 84 -7.87 12.08 13.36
CA ALA A 84 -8.76 13.00 14.08
C ALA A 84 -7.99 13.85 15.08
N ILE A 85 -7.08 13.25 15.87
CA ILE A 85 -6.21 13.99 16.79
C ILE A 85 -5.33 14.98 16.04
N TRP A 86 -4.71 14.58 14.92
CA TRP A 86 -3.92 15.48 14.08
C TRP A 86 -4.75 16.64 13.52
N MET A 87 -5.96 16.36 13.04
CA MET A 87 -6.86 17.39 12.53
C MET A 87 -7.37 18.32 13.64
N TRP A 88 -7.56 17.80 14.85
CA TRP A 88 -7.95 18.61 16.01
C TRP A 88 -6.89 19.66 16.36
N HIS A 89 -5.61 19.27 16.29
CA HIS A 89 -4.50 20.19 16.55
C HIS A 89 -4.13 21.09 15.36
N ALA A 90 -4.36 20.63 14.12
CA ALA A 90 -4.00 21.36 12.90
C ALA A 90 -5.04 21.11 11.78
N PRO A 91 -6.22 21.76 11.85
CA PRO A 91 -7.30 21.54 10.89
C PRO A 91 -6.94 22.19 9.55
N SER A 92 -6.40 21.39 8.63
CA SER A 92 -6.04 21.82 7.29
C SER A 92 -6.26 20.71 6.28
N ILE A 93 -6.49 21.08 5.01
CA ILE A 93 -6.62 20.13 3.89
C ILE A 93 -5.39 19.23 3.82
N ARG A 94 -4.19 19.79 4.07
CA ARG A 94 -2.93 19.04 4.15
C ARG A 94 -2.99 17.93 5.20
N THR A 95 -3.42 18.23 6.41
CA THR A 95 -3.50 17.25 7.50
C THR A 95 -4.51 16.15 7.17
N PHE A 96 -5.66 16.53 6.60
CA PHE A 96 -6.67 15.59 6.14
C PHE A 96 -6.13 14.64 5.06
N THR A 97 -5.47 15.19 4.02
CA THR A 97 -4.87 14.37 2.95
C THR A 97 -3.80 13.42 3.48
N LEU A 98 -2.95 13.87 4.41
CA LEU A 98 -1.92 13.00 5.01
C LEU A 98 -2.53 11.89 5.86
N ALA A 99 -3.56 12.21 6.66
CA ALA A 99 -4.28 11.22 7.46
C ALA A 99 -4.99 10.19 6.56
N ALA A 100 -5.66 10.64 5.50
CA ALA A 100 -6.32 9.76 4.54
C ALA A 100 -5.31 8.85 3.82
N LEU A 101 -4.15 9.39 3.42
CA LEU A 101 -3.12 8.63 2.73
C LEU A 101 -2.42 7.62 3.68
N ALA A 102 -2.21 7.99 4.94
CA ALA A 102 -1.73 7.05 5.97
C ALA A 102 -2.74 5.92 6.22
N ALA A 103 -4.03 6.26 6.36
CA ALA A 103 -5.09 5.27 6.57
C ALA A 103 -5.22 4.31 5.38
N LEU A 104 -5.20 4.82 4.15
CA LEU A 104 -5.26 4.00 2.95
C LEU A 104 -4.00 3.14 2.79
N GLY A 105 -2.81 3.70 3.04
CA GLY A 105 -1.56 2.94 2.98
C GLY A 105 -1.52 1.80 3.99
N ALA A 106 -1.97 2.05 5.22
CA ALA A 106 -2.07 1.01 6.25
C ALA A 106 -3.09 -0.07 5.85
N LEU A 107 -4.27 0.33 5.37
CA LEU A 107 -5.31 -0.60 4.91
C LEU A 107 -4.80 -1.54 3.82
N LEU A 108 -4.06 -1.02 2.84
CA LEU A 108 -3.58 -1.80 1.70
C LEU A 108 -2.51 -2.84 2.07
N ILE A 109 -1.78 -2.63 3.18
CA ILE A 109 -0.80 -3.60 3.67
C ILE A 109 -1.48 -4.81 4.31
N VAL A 110 -2.55 -4.57 5.07
CA VAL A 110 -3.20 -5.60 5.90
C VAL A 110 -4.47 -6.19 5.28
N THR A 111 -4.90 -5.63 4.16
CA THR A 111 -6.11 -6.08 3.49
C THR A 111 -5.98 -7.51 2.97
N PRO A 112 -6.95 -8.41 3.25
CA PRO A 112 -6.89 -9.78 2.78
C PRO A 112 -7.24 -9.93 1.30
N TRP A 113 -7.61 -8.86 0.60
CA TRP A 113 -7.90 -8.83 -0.84
C TRP A 113 -7.30 -7.59 -1.53
N PHE A 114 -6.22 -7.76 -2.29
CA PHE A 114 -5.65 -6.67 -3.08
C PHE A 114 -6.01 -6.82 -4.56
N PHE A 115 -6.72 -5.83 -5.09
CA PHE A 115 -7.05 -5.76 -6.52
C PHE A 115 -6.31 -4.62 -7.20
N ASP A 116 -5.91 -4.86 -8.44
CA ASP A 116 -5.07 -3.93 -9.19
C ASP A 116 -5.76 -2.58 -9.47
N TRP A 117 -7.09 -2.52 -9.49
CA TRP A 117 -7.82 -1.25 -9.67
C TRP A 117 -7.77 -0.30 -8.46
N TYR A 118 -7.30 -0.74 -7.28
CA TYR A 118 -7.07 0.14 -6.12
C TYR A 118 -6.02 1.23 -6.37
N ILE A 119 -5.22 1.05 -7.42
CA ILE A 119 -4.21 2.01 -7.86
C ILE A 119 -4.85 3.34 -8.26
N THR A 120 -6.13 3.38 -8.70
CA THR A 120 -6.89 4.62 -8.98
C THR A 120 -6.88 5.57 -7.78
N TRP A 121 -7.27 5.05 -6.61
CA TRP A 121 -7.39 5.78 -5.37
C TRP A 121 -6.02 6.30 -4.91
N LEU A 122 -4.99 5.47 -5.05
CA LEU A 122 -3.61 5.82 -4.71
C LEU A 122 -3.03 6.89 -5.63
N ILE A 123 -3.23 6.79 -6.95
CA ILE A 123 -2.76 7.80 -7.91
C ILE A 123 -3.51 9.12 -7.70
N GLY A 124 -4.82 9.07 -7.46
CA GLY A 124 -5.62 10.24 -7.11
C GLY A 124 -5.07 10.95 -5.85
N LEU A 125 -4.81 10.17 -4.80
CA LEU A 125 -4.23 10.69 -3.55
C LEU A 125 -2.79 11.17 -3.72
N ALA A 126 -1.97 10.52 -4.56
CA ALA A 126 -0.61 10.96 -4.91
C ALA A 126 -0.63 12.34 -5.57
N ALA A 127 -1.54 12.56 -6.52
CA ALA A 127 -1.68 13.84 -7.21
C ALA A 127 -2.06 14.97 -6.24
N VAL A 128 -2.99 14.69 -5.30
CA VAL A 128 -3.42 15.67 -4.29
C VAL A 128 -2.33 15.89 -3.21
N SER A 129 -1.44 14.92 -2.99
CA SER A 129 -0.37 15.00 -1.98
C SER A 129 0.96 15.56 -2.50
N LEU A 130 1.10 15.84 -3.81
CA LEU A 130 2.27 16.51 -4.40
C LEU A 130 2.71 17.80 -3.67
N PRO A 131 1.80 18.72 -3.28
CA PRO A 131 2.15 19.93 -2.53
C PRO A 131 2.65 19.64 -1.10
N LEU A 132 2.45 18.42 -0.61
CA LEU A 132 2.78 18.00 0.75
C LEU A 132 4.18 17.39 0.87
N SER A 133 4.89 17.24 -0.26
CA SER A 133 6.26 16.73 -0.35
C SER A 133 7.28 17.53 0.47
N HIS A 134 6.94 18.74 0.90
CA HIS A 134 7.77 19.57 1.76
C HIS A 134 7.87 19.08 3.22
N SER A 135 6.95 18.24 3.72
CA SER A 135 7.10 17.61 5.05
C SER A 135 7.70 16.21 4.94
N ARG A 136 8.51 15.83 5.95
CA ARG A 136 9.12 14.49 6.07
C ARG A 136 8.10 13.36 5.89
N VAL A 137 6.97 13.46 6.61
CA VAL A 137 5.90 12.45 6.57
C VAL A 137 5.20 12.47 5.20
N GLY A 138 4.92 13.66 4.65
CA GLY A 138 4.26 13.77 3.34
C GLY A 138 5.11 13.21 2.20
N ARG A 139 6.42 13.45 2.22
CA ARG A 139 7.35 12.86 1.24
C ARG A 139 7.44 11.35 1.35
N ALA A 140 7.52 10.82 2.57
CA ALA A 140 7.58 9.39 2.81
C ALA A 140 6.30 8.67 2.36
N LEU A 141 5.15 9.24 2.70
CA LEU A 141 3.84 8.77 2.27
C LEU A 141 3.66 8.84 0.74
N LEU A 142 4.09 9.92 0.11
CA LEU A 142 4.06 10.04 -1.35
C LEU A 142 4.98 9.01 -2.04
N ALA A 143 6.18 8.79 -1.50
CA ALA A 143 7.09 7.76 -2.00
C ALA A 143 6.51 6.34 -1.83
N PHE A 144 5.87 6.06 -0.69
CA PHE A 144 5.12 4.82 -0.46
C PHE A 144 4.04 4.63 -1.53
N THR A 145 3.16 5.62 -1.69
CA THR A 145 2.03 5.57 -2.62
C THR A 145 2.49 5.33 -4.05
N LEU A 146 3.49 6.09 -4.53
CA LEU A 146 4.00 5.93 -5.90
C LEU A 146 4.63 4.56 -6.12
N THR A 147 5.44 4.09 -5.17
CA THR A 147 6.09 2.79 -5.26
C THR A 147 5.06 1.66 -5.19
N PHE A 148 4.04 1.81 -4.35
CA PHE A 148 2.95 0.84 -4.23
C PHE A 148 2.14 0.77 -5.53
N SER A 149 1.79 1.92 -6.10
CA SER A 149 1.13 2.00 -7.40
C SER A 149 1.96 1.32 -8.51
N ALA A 150 3.28 1.52 -8.51
CA ALA A 150 4.18 0.88 -9.48
C ALA A 150 4.27 -0.64 -9.28
N SER A 151 4.42 -1.11 -8.03
CA SER A 151 4.45 -2.54 -7.72
C SER A 151 3.16 -3.24 -8.14
N ALA A 152 2.01 -2.65 -7.81
CA ALA A 152 0.72 -3.22 -8.15
C ALA A 152 0.44 -3.17 -9.67
N PHE A 153 0.93 -2.15 -10.37
CA PHE A 153 0.91 -2.09 -11.84
C PHE A 153 1.69 -3.25 -12.48
N LEU A 154 2.86 -3.58 -11.94
CA LEU A 154 3.64 -4.72 -12.42
C LEU A 154 2.90 -6.04 -12.18
N THR A 155 2.27 -6.22 -11.00
CA THR A 155 1.46 -7.41 -10.73
C THR A 155 0.33 -7.57 -11.74
N TYR A 156 -0.35 -6.48 -12.11
CA TYR A 156 -1.40 -6.50 -13.13
C TYR A 156 -0.87 -6.85 -14.52
N LEU A 157 0.19 -6.18 -14.98
CA LEU A 157 0.74 -6.35 -16.33
C LEU A 157 1.23 -7.79 -16.57
N PHE A 158 1.72 -8.44 -15.52
CA PHE A 158 2.24 -9.80 -15.59
C PHE A 158 1.28 -10.85 -15.01
N LYS A 159 0.01 -10.51 -14.79
CA LYS A 159 -1.00 -11.41 -14.22
C LYS A 159 -1.22 -12.68 -15.06
N ASP A 160 -1.27 -12.53 -16.38
CA ASP A 160 -1.49 -13.63 -17.34
C ASP A 160 -0.18 -14.09 -18.03
N GLY A 161 0.96 -13.48 -17.68
CA GLY A 161 2.28 -13.79 -18.22
C GLY A 161 3.16 -14.53 -17.21
N TYR A 162 4.44 -14.73 -17.56
CA TYR A 162 5.45 -15.11 -16.58
C TYR A 162 5.92 -13.84 -15.85
N PRO A 163 5.54 -13.63 -14.57
CA PRO A 163 6.07 -12.52 -13.80
C PRO A 163 7.60 -12.60 -13.73
N PRO A 164 8.31 -11.47 -13.86
CA PRO A 164 9.78 -11.45 -13.94
C PRO A 164 10.47 -12.01 -12.70
N PHE A 165 9.75 -12.11 -11.58
CA PHE A 165 10.26 -12.59 -10.30
C PHE A 165 9.72 -13.97 -9.88
N GLY A 166 8.95 -14.64 -10.74
CA GLY A 166 8.44 -16.00 -10.51
C GLY A 166 6.97 -16.05 -10.08
N ILE A 167 6.34 -17.22 -10.27
CA ILE A 167 4.90 -17.47 -10.05
C ILE A 167 4.54 -17.77 -8.60
N TRP A 168 5.51 -17.76 -7.68
CA TRP A 168 5.24 -18.07 -6.28
C TRP A 168 4.44 -16.93 -5.64
N THR A 169 3.26 -17.26 -5.13
CA THR A 169 2.30 -16.30 -4.57
C THR A 169 2.86 -15.48 -3.41
N GLY A 170 3.77 -16.06 -2.61
CA GLY A 170 4.48 -15.32 -1.57
C GLY A 170 5.40 -14.24 -2.13
N LEU A 171 6.02 -14.48 -3.30
CA LEU A 171 6.89 -13.53 -3.96
C LEU A 171 6.10 -12.34 -4.50
N VAL A 172 4.95 -12.61 -5.13
CA VAL A 172 4.02 -11.58 -5.62
C VAL A 172 3.55 -10.68 -4.46
N CYS A 173 3.21 -11.28 -3.32
CA CYS A 173 2.86 -10.53 -2.10
C CYS A 173 4.03 -9.67 -1.61
N LEU A 174 5.25 -10.22 -1.56
CA LEU A 174 6.45 -9.50 -1.11
C LEU A 174 6.80 -8.34 -2.05
N THR A 175 6.76 -8.53 -3.36
CA THR A 175 7.05 -7.46 -4.34
C THR A 175 6.00 -6.36 -4.33
N THR A 176 4.79 -6.64 -3.85
CA THR A 176 3.73 -5.65 -3.71
C THR A 176 3.88 -4.82 -2.42
N ILE A 177 4.34 -5.42 -1.31
CA ILE A 177 4.39 -4.76 0.01
C ILE A 177 5.77 -4.22 0.37
N VAL A 178 6.84 -4.95 0.08
CA VAL A 178 8.20 -4.65 0.55
C VAL A 178 8.78 -3.38 -0.12
N PRO A 179 8.75 -3.22 -1.46
CA PRO A 179 9.31 -2.03 -2.08
C PRO A 179 8.68 -0.71 -1.59
N PRO A 180 7.34 -0.61 -1.42
CA PRO A 180 6.71 0.58 -0.87
C PRO A 180 7.14 0.91 0.56
N LEU A 181 7.25 -0.10 1.42
CA LEU A 181 7.71 0.08 2.80
C LEU A 181 9.18 0.55 2.83
N LEU A 182 10.04 -0.02 2.00
CA LEU A 182 11.43 0.44 1.87
C LEU A 182 11.50 1.88 1.36
N ALA A 183 10.71 2.22 0.33
CA ALA A 183 10.64 3.58 -0.19
C ALA A 183 10.17 4.58 0.88
N PHE A 184 9.18 4.21 1.69
CA PHE A 184 8.75 5.00 2.84
C PHE A 184 9.90 5.24 3.83
N LEU A 185 10.57 4.17 4.27
CA LEU A 185 11.66 4.25 5.25
C LEU A 185 12.85 5.06 4.73
N ILE A 186 13.27 4.82 3.49
CA ILE A 186 14.37 5.55 2.86
C ILE A 186 14.01 7.04 2.76
N ALA A 187 12.81 7.36 2.25
CA ALA A 187 12.37 8.75 2.12
C ALA A 187 12.27 9.46 3.49
N PHE A 188 11.85 8.74 4.53
CA PHE A 188 11.76 9.25 5.89
C PHE A 188 13.13 9.53 6.52
N ILE A 189 14.08 8.60 6.39
CA ILE A 189 15.43 8.70 6.99
C ILE A 189 16.30 9.72 6.25
N THR A 190 16.32 9.67 4.91
CA THR A 190 17.19 10.53 4.08
C THR A 190 16.87 12.02 4.23
N TRP A 191 15.63 12.38 4.61
CA TRP A 191 15.27 13.77 4.90
C TRP A 191 16.12 14.40 6.02
N HIS A 192 16.44 13.63 7.06
CA HIS A 192 17.27 14.10 8.17
C HIS A 192 18.68 14.47 7.71
N HIS A 193 19.22 13.74 6.73
CA HIS A 193 20.54 14.00 6.15
C HIS A 193 20.55 15.24 5.25
N THR A 194 19.48 15.49 4.49
CA THR A 194 19.41 16.67 3.62
C THR A 194 19.21 17.96 4.40
N ALA A 195 18.34 17.95 5.42
CA ALA A 195 18.06 19.11 6.27
C ALA A 195 19.27 19.50 7.15
N SER A 196 20.03 18.52 7.65
CA SER A 196 21.25 18.78 8.43
C SER A 196 22.37 19.38 7.58
N LYS A 197 22.61 18.85 6.37
CA LYS A 197 23.60 19.40 5.42
C LYS A 197 23.30 20.84 5.00
N THR A 198 22.04 21.13 4.64
CA THR A 198 21.63 22.49 4.23
C THR A 198 21.75 23.51 5.36
N THR A 199 21.49 23.12 6.62
CA THR A 199 21.65 24.00 7.78
C THR A 199 23.12 24.30 8.08
N PHE A 200 24.00 23.30 7.91
CA PHE A 200 25.44 23.44 8.12
C PHE A 200 26.10 24.33 7.06
N GLU A 201 25.81 24.12 5.77
CA GLU A 201 26.34 24.97 4.69
C GLU A 201 25.92 26.44 4.83
N ARG A 202 24.69 26.70 5.27
CA ARG A 202 24.16 28.06 5.47
C ARG A 202 24.80 28.78 6.66
N ARG A 203 25.32 28.04 7.65
CA ARG A 203 26.12 28.60 8.76
C ARG A 203 27.58 28.82 8.36
N SER A 204 28.15 28.01 7.47
CA SER A 204 29.53 28.17 7.00
C SER A 204 29.74 29.35 6.03
N ARG A 205 28.65 29.88 5.46
CA ARG A 205 28.66 31.05 4.54
C ARG A 205 28.33 32.38 5.23
N LYS A 206 28.21 32.39 6.56
CA LYS A 206 28.07 33.62 7.37
C LYS A 206 29.30 33.77 8.24
#